data_AF-A0A348G5N0-F1
#
_entry.id   AF-A0A348G5N0-F1
#
_cell.length_a   1.000
_cell.length_b   1.000
_cell.length_c   1.000
_cell.angle_alpha   90.00
_cell.angle_beta   90.00
_cell.angle_gamma   90.00
#
_symmetry.space_group_name_H-M   'P 1'
#
loop_
_entity.id
_entity.type
_entity.pdbx_description
1 polymer ?
#
loop_
_entity_poly.entity_id
_entity_poly.type
_entity_poly.pdbx_seq_one_letter_code
_entity_poly.pdbx_strand_id
1 'polypeptide(L)' 'MNRIVRENYPASKLPEDLRGDIEPGASVTVTVVAETRGAPQRFAELRQRLGQGRLSLVDAVERVRKIREGEAF' A
#
# COMPACT_ATOMS: atom_id res chain seq x y z
N MET A 1 16.68 -2.54 1.70
CA MET A 1 16.86 -3.48 2.84
C MET A 1 15.91 -3.06 3.96
N ASN A 2 14.69 -3.58 3.99
CA ASN A 2 13.74 -3.31 5.09
C ASN A 2 13.44 -4.64 5.79
N ARG A 3 13.59 -4.67 7.11
CA ARG A 3 13.37 -5.86 7.94
C ARG A 3 12.21 -5.60 8.89
N ILE A 4 11.20 -6.47 8.87
CA ILE A 4 10.09 -6.43 9.82
C ILE A 4 10.21 -7.68 10.70
N VAL A 5 10.34 -7.46 12.01
CA VAL A 5 10.35 -8.52 13.01
C VAL A 5 9.05 -8.41 13.80
N ARG A 6 8.30 -9.52 13.88
CA ARG A 6 7.09 -9.61 14.69
C ARG A 6 7.31 -10.66 15.77
N GLU A 7 7.41 -10.18 17.00
CA GLU A 7 7.52 -11.02 18.20
C GLU A 7 6.11 -11.44 18.63
N ASN A 8 5.94 -12.72 19.02
CA ASN A 8 4.65 -13.31 19.41
C ASN A 8 3.58 -13.36 18.31
N TYR A 9 3.97 -13.82 17.12
CA TYR A 9 3.00 -14.15 16.08
C TYR A 9 2.31 -15.47 16.42
N PRO A 10 0.97 -15.53 16.48
CA PRO A 10 0.27 -16.76 16.83
C PRO A 10 0.48 -17.81 15.73
N ALA A 11 0.85 -19.04 16.13
CA ALA A 11 1.04 -20.16 15.21
C ALA A 11 -0.22 -20.48 14.38
N SER A 12 -1.41 -20.12 14.88
CA SER A 12 -2.67 -20.22 14.13
C SER A 12 -2.77 -19.32 12.90
N LYS A 13 -1.95 -18.26 12.80
CA LYS A 13 -1.90 -17.38 11.62
C LYS A 13 -0.72 -17.70 10.69
N LEU A 14 0.05 -18.75 11.00
CA LEU A 14 1.14 -19.21 10.15
C LEU A 14 0.56 -19.99 8.95
N PRO A 15 1.14 -19.86 7.75
CA PRO A 15 0.82 -20.74 6.63
C PRO A 15 1.07 -22.20 7.01
N GLU A 16 0.23 -23.11 6.52
CA GLU A 16 0.26 -24.55 6.85
C GLU A 16 1.63 -25.18 6.56
N ASP A 17 2.26 -24.75 5.47
CA ASP A 17 3.59 -25.18 5.02
C ASP A 17 4.70 -24.89 6.05
N LEU A 18 4.55 -23.81 6.83
CA LEU A 18 5.51 -23.41 7.86
C LEU A 18 5.08 -23.83 9.27
N ARG A 19 3.85 -24.32 9.43
CA ARG A 19 3.23 -24.60 10.73
C ARG A 19 3.75 -25.91 11.34
N GLY A 20 4.10 -26.91 10.51
CA GLY A 20 4.63 -28.20 10.99
C GLY A 20 3.79 -28.79 12.13
N ASP A 21 4.47 -29.23 13.20
CA ASP A 21 3.87 -29.74 14.46
C ASP A 21 3.67 -28.66 15.53
N ILE A 22 3.64 -27.38 15.17
CA ILE A 22 3.52 -26.28 16.15
C ILE A 22 2.08 -26.17 16.63
N GLU A 23 1.89 -26.28 17.96
CA GLU A 23 0.57 -26.16 18.58
C GLU A 23 -0.11 -24.80 18.24
N PRO A 24 -1.43 -24.78 17.98
CA PRO A 24 -2.15 -23.57 17.59
C PRO A 24 -2.02 -22.39 18.55
N GLY A 25 -1.82 -22.67 19.84
CA GLY A 25 -1.67 -21.68 20.92
C GLY A 25 -0.24 -21.20 21.14
N ALA A 26 0.75 -21.78 20.46
CA ALA A 26 2.14 -21.37 20.59
C ALA A 26 2.39 -20.01 19.90
N SER A 27 3.31 -19.24 20.48
CA SER A 27 3.79 -17.98 19.93
C SER A 27 5.11 -18.22 19.20
N VAL A 28 5.23 -17.72 17.97
CA VAL A 28 6.45 -17.85 17.15
C VAL A 28 6.97 -16.48 16.74
N THR A 29 8.27 -16.42 16.40
CA THR A 29 8.90 -15.20 15.90
C THR A 29 9.00 -15.27 14.38
N VAL A 30 8.35 -14.35 13.68
CA VAL A 30 8.39 -14.28 12.20
C VAL A 30 9.27 -13.12 11.76
N THR A 31 10.28 -13.43 10.95
CA THR A 31 11.15 -12.42 10.32
C THR A 31 10.84 -12.36 8.83
N VAL A 32 10.34 -11.22 8.35
CA VAL A 32 10.12 -10.97 6.91
C VAL A 32 11.29 -10.16 6.37
N VAL A 33 12.01 -10.74 5.41
CA VAL A 33 13.07 -10.06 4.65
C VAL A 33 12.52 -9.73 3.27
N ALA A 34 12.20 -8.46 3.06
CA ALA A 34 11.77 -7.99 1.74
C ALA A 34 12.97 -7.44 0.98
N GLU A 35 13.32 -8.10 -0.12
CA GLU A 35 14.12 -7.47 -1.15
C GLU A 35 13.31 -6.30 -1.70
N THR A 36 13.88 -5.10 -1.69
CA THR A 36 13.23 -3.93 -2.26
C THR A 36 13.13 -4.13 -3.77
N ARG A 37 12.09 -4.83 -4.24
CA ARG A 37 11.56 -4.54 -5.58
C ARG A 37 11.18 -3.07 -5.53
N GLY A 38 11.75 -2.27 -6.43
CA GLY A 38 11.68 -0.82 -6.41
C GLY A 38 10.28 -0.27 -6.15
N ALA A 39 10.21 1.00 -5.76
CA ALA A 39 8.98 1.73 -5.38
C ALA A 39 7.76 1.15 -6.11
N PRO A 40 6.67 0.79 -5.38
CA PRO A 40 5.56 0.04 -5.97
C PRO A 40 5.20 0.71 -7.28
N GLN A 41 5.23 0.00 -8.40
CA GLN A 41 5.09 0.62 -9.74
C GLN A 41 3.90 1.60 -9.79
N ARG A 42 2.85 1.28 -9.01
CA ARG A 42 1.72 2.16 -8.67
C ARG A 42 2.07 3.60 -8.28
N PHE A 43 3.04 3.85 -7.40
CA PHE A 43 3.41 5.21 -6.97
C PHE A 43 4.19 5.96 -8.05
N ALA A 44 5.05 5.26 -8.81
CA ALA A 44 5.77 5.84 -9.93
C ALA A 44 4.81 6.19 -11.08
N GLU A 45 3.91 5.29 -11.44
CA GLU A 45 2.82 5.52 -12.41
C GLU A 45 1.87 6.62 -11.94
N LEU A 46 1.46 6.62 -10.67
CA LEU A 46 0.59 7.66 -10.13
C LEU A 46 1.27 9.03 -10.22
N ARG A 47 2.56 9.12 -9.89
CA ARG A 47 3.34 10.36 -10.03
C ARG A 47 3.51 10.79 -11.48
N GLN A 48 3.70 9.84 -12.41
CA GLN A 48 3.77 10.13 -13.84
C GLN A 48 2.44 10.68 -14.37
N ARG A 49 1.31 10.06 -14.01
CA ARG A 49 -0.04 10.51 -14.38
C ARG A 49 -0.37 11.88 -13.79
N LEU A 50 0.06 12.15 -12.55
CA LEU A 50 -0.13 13.45 -11.90
C LEU A 50 0.79 14.53 -12.50
N GLY A 51 2.03 14.19 -12.87
CA GLY A 51 2.95 15.11 -13.55
C GLY A 51 2.53 15.44 -15.00
N GLN A 52 1.75 14.57 -15.64
CA GLN A 52 1.13 14.81 -16.95
C GLN A 52 -0.16 15.66 -16.85
N GLY A 53 -0.72 15.79 -15.65
CA GLY A 53 -1.87 16.64 -15.38
C GLY A 53 -1.48 18.11 -15.38
N ARG A 54 -1.46 18.71 -16.56
CA ARG A 54 -1.27 20.16 -16.77
C ARG A 54 -2.54 20.93 -16.37
N LEU A 55 -2.94 20.85 -15.11
CA LEU A 55 -4.00 21.71 -14.58
C LEU A 55 -3.33 22.83 -13.81
N SER A 56 -3.47 24.05 -14.33
CA SER A 56 -3.09 25.23 -13.57
C SER A 56 -4.01 25.33 -12.35
N LEU A 57 -3.52 25.99 -11.30
CA LEU A 57 -4.30 26.17 -10.06
C LEU A 57 -5.62 26.90 -10.34
N VAL A 58 -5.64 27.76 -11.36
CA VAL A 58 -6.84 28.47 -11.85
C VAL A 58 -7.83 27.50 -12.48
N ASP A 59 -7.39 26.59 -13.36
CA ASP A 59 -8.26 25.60 -14.00
C ASP A 59 -8.88 24.64 -12.99
N ALA A 60 -8.14 24.30 -11.93
CA ALA A 60 -8.64 23.46 -10.85
C ALA A 60 -9.76 24.16 -10.06
N VAL A 61 -9.60 25.45 -9.76
CA VAL A 61 -10.61 26.25 -9.04
C VAL A 61 -11.88 26.43 -9.88
N GLU A 62 -11.73 26.75 -11.17
CA GLU A 62 -12.86 26.88 -12.11
C GLU A 62 -13.65 25.57 -12.21
N ARG A 63 -12.96 24.42 -12.24
CA ARG A 63 -13.60 23.11 -12.30
C ARG A 63 -14.39 22.79 -11.02
N VAL A 64 -13.86 23.12 -9.86
CA VAL A 64 -14.55 22.97 -8.58
C VAL A 64 -15.78 23.88 -8.50
N ARG A 65 -15.68 25.10 -9.03
CA ARG A 65 -16.80 26.04 -9.11
C ARG A 65 -17.95 25.48 -9.96
N LYS A 66 -17.65 24.97 -11.17
CA LYS A 66 -18.66 24.33 -12.05
C LYS A 66 -19.37 23.15 -11.41
N ILE A 67 -18.63 22.30 -10.69
CA ILE A 67 -19.20 21.16 -9.96
C ILE A 67 -20.18 21.63 -8.87
N ARG A 68 -19.85 22.73 -8.17
CA ARG A 68 -20.71 23.32 -7.14
C ARG A 68 -21.96 23.97 -7.72
N GLU A 69 -21.85 24.51 -8.94
CA GLU A 69 -22.95 25.16 -9.66
C GLU A 69 -23.86 24.16 -10.41
N GLY A 70 -23.56 22.86 -10.35
CA GLY A 70 -24.45 21.80 -10.82
C GLY A 70 -24.31 21.45 -12.31
N GLU A 71 -23.35 22.04 -13.02
CA GLU A 71 -22.99 21.60 -14.37
C GLU A 71 -22.03 20.42 -14.29
N ALA A 72 -22.59 19.20 -14.25
CA ALA A 72 -21.86 17.98 -14.58
C ALA A 72 -22.00 17.71 -16.08
N PHE A 73 -20.85 17.41 -16.70
CA PHE A 73 -20.59 17.23 -18.15
C PHE A 73 -21.72 16.58 -18.97
#